data_AF-Q0ACM5-F1
#
_entry.id   AF-Q0ACM5-F1
#
_cell.length_a   1.000
_cell.length_b   1.000
_cell.length_c   1.000
_cell.angle_alpha   90.00
_cell.angle_beta   90.00
_cell.angle_gamma   90.00
#
_symmetry.space_group_name_H-M   'P 1'
#
loop_
_entity.id
_entity.type
_entity.pdbx_description
1 polymer ?
#
loop_
_entity_poly.entity_id
_entity_poly.type
_entity_poly.pdbx_seq_one_letter_code
_entity_poly.pdbx_strand_id
1 'polypeptide(L)'
;MSRPRLLPLLVLLPLLAMPAAQGADGESGPPAHRCAAIESRAERLACYDALFPPDAVAAGAKALAAPPLWQAAARQERRRAADDRGLAVDTTEGEGVLLTAPALGTAPPRPTLVLACHNAITHFELHLPEAGGRGRVELTLARGETRLRQTWQMRADGHVLSGGRGLPAIATLRQLLPGGTLTLRSDDAPALDGLRFQLGDLREALKPLRNQCQW
;
A
#
# COMPACT_ATOMS: atom_id res chain seq x y z
N MET A 1 -8.98 -11.49 104.40
CA MET A 1 -8.38 -12.52 103.50
C MET A 1 -9.30 -12.69 102.30
N SER A 2 -8.91 -12.77 101.04
CA SER A 2 -7.77 -12.32 100.25
C SER A 2 -8.22 -12.52 98.79
N ARG A 3 -7.82 -11.64 97.87
CA ARG A 3 -8.05 -11.78 96.41
C ARG A 3 -7.48 -13.14 95.91
N PRO A 4 -7.93 -13.63 94.75
CA PRO A 4 -7.14 -13.33 93.56
C PRO A 4 -7.95 -12.98 92.32
N ARG A 5 -7.36 -12.10 91.52
CA ARG A 5 -7.73 -11.75 90.16
C ARG A 5 -7.28 -12.88 89.22
N LEU A 6 -8.13 -13.28 88.27
CA LEU A 6 -7.69 -13.95 87.05
C LEU A 6 -8.04 -13.06 85.85
N LEU A 7 -6.99 -12.54 85.21
CA LEU A 7 -6.92 -12.12 83.80
C LEU A 7 -6.17 -13.28 83.07
N PRO A 8 -6.00 -13.25 81.74
CA PRO A 8 -6.92 -13.06 80.60
C PRO A 8 -6.74 -14.24 79.60
N LEU A 9 -7.36 -14.20 78.41
CA LEU A 9 -6.69 -14.40 77.10
C LEU A 9 -7.74 -14.33 75.98
N LEU A 10 -8.00 -13.13 75.47
CA LEU A 10 -8.75 -12.97 74.21
C LEU A 10 -7.70 -12.92 73.09
N VAL A 11 -7.63 -14.00 72.30
CA VAL A 11 -6.76 -14.10 71.12
C VAL A 11 -7.36 -13.24 70.01
N LEU A 12 -6.72 -12.12 69.68
CA LEU A 12 -7.04 -11.32 68.50
C LEU A 12 -6.30 -11.92 67.28
N LEU A 13 -7.07 -12.49 66.34
CA LEU A 13 -6.58 -12.88 65.01
C LEU A 13 -6.13 -11.63 64.23
N PRO A 14 -4.97 -11.63 63.55
CA PRO A 14 -4.61 -10.56 62.63
C PRO A 14 -5.34 -10.75 61.30
N LEU A 15 -6.11 -9.73 60.88
CA LEU A 15 -6.58 -9.62 59.49
C LEU A 15 -5.36 -9.32 58.60
N LEU A 16 -4.96 -10.30 57.79
CA LEU A 16 -4.06 -10.12 56.67
C LEU A 16 -4.77 -9.31 55.58
N ALA A 17 -4.49 -8.02 55.52
CA ALA A 17 -4.84 -7.18 54.38
C ALA A 17 -3.91 -7.54 53.21
N MET A 18 -4.47 -8.12 52.14
CA MET A 18 -3.74 -8.29 50.88
C MET A 18 -3.62 -6.93 50.17
N PRO A 19 -2.44 -6.54 49.70
CA PRO A 19 -2.30 -5.35 48.89
C PRO A 19 -2.88 -5.66 47.50
N ALA A 20 -3.87 -4.88 47.07
CA ALA A 20 -4.25 -4.86 45.67
C ALA A 20 -3.06 -4.32 44.87
N ALA A 21 -2.44 -5.19 44.08
CA ALA A 21 -1.41 -4.85 43.13
C ALA A 21 -1.95 -3.82 42.13
N GLN A 22 -1.39 -2.62 42.13
CA GLN A 22 -1.60 -1.64 41.08
C GLN A 22 -0.76 -2.08 39.88
N GLY A 23 -1.43 -2.65 38.87
CA GLY A 23 -0.84 -2.82 37.55
C GLY A 23 -0.56 -1.45 36.96
N ALA A 24 0.73 -1.17 36.75
CA ALA A 24 1.19 -0.05 35.96
C ALA A 24 1.08 -0.45 34.48
N ASP A 25 -0.08 -0.18 33.86
CA ASP A 25 -0.24 -0.25 32.41
C ASP A 25 -0.26 1.17 31.85
N GLY A 26 0.79 1.50 31.10
CA GLY A 26 0.90 2.74 30.35
C GLY A 26 0.00 2.73 29.13
N GLU A 27 -1.22 3.23 29.27
CA GLU A 27 -2.06 3.63 28.14
C GLU A 27 -2.86 4.88 28.54
N SER A 28 -2.35 6.06 28.18
CA SER A 28 -2.93 7.34 28.61
C SER A 28 -3.68 8.02 27.46
N GLY A 29 -4.97 7.73 27.34
CA GLY A 29 -5.94 8.50 26.58
C GLY A 29 -7.37 8.15 27.02
N PRO A 30 -8.31 9.12 27.14
CA PRO A 30 -9.70 8.79 27.44
C PRO A 30 -10.27 7.89 26.34
N PRO A 31 -11.07 6.86 26.68
CA PRO A 31 -11.54 5.90 25.69
C PRO A 31 -12.37 6.59 24.61
N ALA A 32 -12.13 6.23 23.33
CA ALA A 32 -12.65 6.92 22.13
C ALA A 32 -14.18 7.14 22.10
N HIS A 33 -14.95 6.35 22.87
CA HIS A 33 -16.39 6.54 23.03
C HIS A 33 -16.76 7.87 23.69
N ARG A 34 -15.86 8.49 24.47
CA ARG A 34 -16.10 9.79 25.11
C ARG A 34 -16.12 10.94 24.10
N CYS A 35 -15.28 10.88 23.06
CA CYS A 35 -15.31 11.89 22.00
C CYS A 35 -16.64 11.87 21.23
N ALA A 36 -17.28 10.70 21.10
CA ALA A 36 -18.56 10.57 20.39
C ALA A 36 -19.71 11.31 21.08
N ALA A 37 -19.62 11.57 22.39
CA ALA A 37 -20.64 12.27 23.16
C ALA A 37 -20.54 13.81 23.08
N ILE A 38 -19.47 14.36 22.47
CA ILE A 38 -19.28 15.81 22.32
C ILE A 38 -20.20 16.32 21.21
N GLU A 39 -21.06 17.29 21.50
CA GLU A 39 -22.03 17.82 20.51
C GLU A 39 -21.33 18.67 19.44
N SER A 40 -20.43 19.57 19.85
CA SER A 40 -19.66 20.45 18.98
C SER A 40 -18.80 19.64 18.01
N ARG A 41 -19.03 19.81 16.71
CA ARG A 41 -18.28 19.09 15.66
C ARG A 41 -16.77 19.39 15.73
N ALA A 42 -16.41 20.65 15.99
CA ALA A 42 -15.02 21.08 16.02
C ALA A 42 -14.28 20.48 17.24
N GLU A 43 -14.92 20.51 18.41
CA GLU A 43 -14.35 19.94 19.64
C GLU A 43 -14.30 18.41 19.58
N ARG A 44 -15.31 17.78 18.99
CA ARG A 44 -15.33 16.34 18.75
C ARG A 44 -14.17 15.90 17.85
N LEU A 45 -13.90 16.66 16.79
CA LEU A 45 -12.76 16.41 15.92
C LEU A 45 -11.43 16.58 16.68
N ALA A 46 -11.27 17.68 17.41
CA ALA A 46 -10.07 17.93 18.21
C ALA A 46 -9.83 16.84 19.28
N CYS A 47 -10.89 16.28 19.86
CA CYS A 47 -10.82 15.16 20.79
C CYS A 47 -10.25 13.89 20.12
N TYR A 48 -10.73 13.56 18.91
CA TYR A 48 -10.18 12.43 18.16
C TYR A 48 -8.73 12.66 17.74
N ASP A 49 -8.39 13.87 17.29
CA ASP A 49 -7.03 14.21 16.88
C ASP A 49 -6.05 14.14 18.07
N ALA A 50 -6.50 14.46 19.29
CA ALA A 50 -5.70 14.30 20.51
C ALA A 50 -5.49 12.83 20.91
N LEU A 51 -6.46 11.95 20.64
CA LEU A 51 -6.34 10.50 20.88
C LEU A 51 -5.48 9.80 19.84
N PHE A 52 -5.50 10.29 18.60
CA PHE A 52 -4.77 9.76 17.47
C PHE A 52 -3.93 10.85 16.82
N PRO A 53 -2.88 11.37 17.51
CA PRO A 53 -2.08 12.45 16.97
C PRO A 53 -1.46 12.01 15.63
N PRO A 54 -1.48 12.87 14.60
CA PRO A 54 -1.02 12.51 13.26
C PRO A 54 0.42 11.99 13.24
N ASP A 55 1.26 12.46 14.18
CA ASP A 55 2.66 12.05 14.31
C ASP A 55 2.84 10.66 14.94
N ALA A 56 1.89 10.19 15.75
CA ALA A 56 1.94 8.83 16.31
C ALA A 56 1.67 7.76 15.25
N VAL A 57 0.88 8.09 14.22
CA VAL A 57 0.69 7.22 13.05
C VAL A 57 1.96 7.16 12.21
N ALA A 58 2.74 8.25 12.13
CA ALA A 58 4.02 8.28 11.44
C ALA A 58 5.15 7.55 12.19
N ALA A 59 5.20 7.66 13.52
CA ALA A 59 6.22 7.02 14.35
C ALA A 59 6.00 5.50 14.53
N GLY A 60 4.75 5.02 14.38
CA GLY A 60 4.36 3.61 14.49
C GLY A 60 4.11 2.90 13.15
N ALA A 61 4.13 3.61 12.02
CA ALA A 61 3.99 3.00 10.69
C ALA A 61 5.24 2.20 10.35
N LYS A 62 5.31 0.97 10.87
CA LYS A 62 6.13 -0.09 10.30
C LYS A 62 5.81 -0.09 8.80
N ALA A 63 6.81 0.18 7.96
CA ALA A 63 6.63 0.24 6.51
C ALA A 63 5.71 -0.91 6.09
N LEU A 64 4.49 -0.58 5.68
CA LEU A 64 3.51 -1.59 5.28
C LEU A 64 4.21 -2.40 4.20
N ALA A 65 4.32 -3.71 4.41
CA ALA A 65 4.99 -4.57 3.45
C ALA A 65 4.37 -4.29 2.08
N ALA A 66 5.22 -4.06 1.07
CA ALA A 66 4.77 -3.69 -0.26
C ALA A 66 3.67 -4.67 -0.73
N PRO A 67 2.64 -4.22 -1.48
CA PRO A 67 1.55 -5.11 -1.88
C PRO A 67 2.05 -6.38 -2.59
N PRO A 68 1.35 -7.53 -2.50
CA PRO A 68 1.81 -8.79 -3.10
C PRO A 68 2.18 -8.67 -4.58
N LEU A 69 1.38 -7.94 -5.37
CA LEU A 69 1.67 -7.69 -6.79
C LEU A 69 2.96 -6.89 -7.00
N TRP A 70 3.25 -5.91 -6.14
CA TRP A 70 4.50 -5.16 -6.17
C TRP A 70 5.70 -6.06 -5.89
N GLN A 71 5.58 -6.93 -4.87
CA GLN A 71 6.63 -7.88 -4.55
C GLN A 71 6.87 -8.89 -5.67
N ALA A 72 5.80 -9.36 -6.34
CA ALA A 72 5.89 -10.28 -7.48
C ALA A 72 6.59 -9.62 -8.68
N ALA A 73 6.20 -8.39 -9.05
CA ALA A 73 6.88 -7.62 -10.09
C ALA A 73 8.37 -7.39 -9.76
N ALA A 74 8.68 -7.05 -8.51
CA ALA A 74 10.06 -6.89 -8.07
C ALA A 74 10.85 -8.21 -8.12
N ARG A 75 10.22 -9.36 -7.83
CA ARG A 75 10.86 -10.69 -7.98
C ARG A 75 11.16 -10.99 -9.45
N GLN A 76 10.23 -10.73 -10.36
CA GLN A 76 10.41 -10.93 -11.79
C GLN A 76 11.54 -10.06 -12.33
N GLU A 77 11.57 -8.76 -12.00
CA GLU A 77 12.62 -7.85 -12.46
C GLU A 77 14.02 -8.18 -11.88
N ARG A 78 14.11 -8.72 -10.65
CA ARG A 78 15.40 -9.19 -10.09
C ARG A 78 16.00 -10.38 -10.85
N ARG A 79 15.16 -11.18 -11.52
CA ARG A 79 15.60 -12.33 -12.32
C ARG A 79 15.91 -11.96 -13.77
N ARG A 80 15.59 -10.73 -14.18
CA ARG A 80 15.77 -10.26 -15.56
C ARG A 80 17.25 -10.14 -15.91
N ALA A 81 17.60 -10.51 -17.13
CA ALA A 81 18.94 -10.27 -17.68
C ALA A 81 19.28 -8.78 -17.71
N ALA A 82 20.55 -8.45 -17.47
CA ALA A 82 20.98 -7.07 -17.27
C ALA A 82 20.77 -6.16 -18.50
N ASP A 83 20.67 -6.70 -19.70
CA ASP A 83 20.47 -6.00 -20.98
C ASP A 83 19.03 -6.08 -21.51
N ASP A 84 18.22 -7.02 -21.02
CA ASP A 84 16.83 -7.14 -21.42
C ASP A 84 15.98 -5.98 -20.88
N ARG A 85 15.23 -5.34 -21.78
CA ARG A 85 14.31 -4.23 -21.49
C ARG A 85 12.91 -4.46 -22.04
N GLY A 86 12.67 -5.62 -22.65
CA GLY A 86 11.39 -5.94 -23.27
C GLY A 86 10.30 -6.21 -22.23
N LEU A 87 9.07 -6.30 -22.72
CA LEU A 87 7.96 -6.79 -21.92
C LEU A 87 8.16 -8.27 -21.61
N ALA A 88 8.39 -8.61 -20.34
CA ALA A 88 8.50 -9.99 -19.88
C ALA A 88 7.12 -10.47 -19.44
N VAL A 89 6.82 -11.74 -19.69
CA VAL A 89 5.57 -12.39 -19.32
C VAL A 89 5.88 -13.56 -18.41
N ASP A 90 5.26 -13.59 -17.24
CA ASP A 90 5.28 -14.68 -16.29
C ASP A 90 3.86 -15.21 -16.11
N THR A 91 3.70 -16.53 -16.26
CA THR A 91 2.43 -17.25 -16.13
C THR A 91 2.53 -18.37 -15.10
N THR A 92 3.42 -18.24 -14.11
CA THR A 92 3.62 -19.25 -13.07
C THR A 92 2.31 -19.54 -12.34
N GLU A 93 1.93 -20.82 -12.29
CA GLU A 93 0.69 -21.27 -11.66
C GLU A 93 0.62 -20.81 -10.19
N GLY A 94 -0.48 -20.18 -9.79
CA GLY A 94 -0.72 -19.68 -8.43
C GLY A 94 -0.36 -18.20 -8.20
N GLU A 95 0.56 -17.59 -8.97
CA GLU A 95 0.86 -16.14 -8.87
C GLU A 95 0.01 -15.29 -9.84
N GLY A 96 -0.69 -15.94 -10.78
CA GLY A 96 -1.49 -15.28 -11.81
C GLY A 96 -0.68 -15.00 -13.07
N VAL A 97 -1.20 -14.14 -13.94
CA VAL A 97 -0.45 -13.66 -15.11
C VAL A 97 0.14 -12.29 -14.79
N LEU A 98 1.45 -12.15 -14.96
CA LEU A 98 2.19 -10.94 -14.67
C LEU A 98 3.06 -10.54 -15.87
N LEU A 99 2.92 -9.30 -16.30
CA LEU A 99 3.78 -8.70 -17.31
C LEU A 99 4.48 -7.49 -16.72
N THR A 100 5.78 -7.40 -16.96
CA THR A 100 6.61 -6.30 -16.48
C THR A 100 7.48 -5.74 -17.60
N ALA A 101 7.65 -4.42 -17.60
CA ALA A 101 8.65 -3.74 -18.42
C ALA A 101 9.37 -2.68 -17.60
N PRO A 102 10.71 -2.72 -17.47
CA PRO A 102 11.45 -1.69 -16.75
C PRO A 102 11.54 -0.40 -17.57
N ALA A 103 11.65 0.73 -16.88
CA ALA A 103 11.89 2.02 -17.53
C ALA A 103 13.22 2.03 -18.30
N LEU A 104 13.18 2.55 -19.53
CA LEU A 104 14.34 2.76 -20.38
C LEU A 104 15.14 3.98 -19.92
N GLY A 105 16.46 3.88 -19.94
CA GLY A 105 17.35 5.03 -19.67
C GLY A 105 17.50 5.43 -18.19
N THR A 106 16.83 4.75 -17.26
CA THR A 106 17.02 4.94 -15.81
C THR A 106 18.04 3.95 -15.26
N ALA A 107 18.86 4.29 -14.27
CA ALA A 107 19.68 3.29 -13.58
C ALA A 107 18.79 2.39 -12.69
N PRO A 108 19.17 1.12 -12.42
CA PRO A 108 18.53 0.34 -11.35
C PRO A 108 18.73 0.99 -9.97
N PRO A 109 17.74 0.88 -9.05
CA PRO A 109 16.43 0.27 -9.24
C PRO A 109 15.51 1.16 -10.12
N ARG A 110 14.78 0.54 -11.05
CA ARG A 110 14.01 1.24 -12.09
C ARG A 110 12.52 1.26 -11.75
N PRO A 111 11.77 2.30 -12.13
CA PRO A 111 10.33 2.20 -12.26
C PRO A 111 9.94 1.07 -13.22
N THR A 112 8.87 0.35 -12.90
CA THR A 112 8.43 -0.83 -13.66
C THR A 112 6.97 -0.68 -14.05
N LEU A 113 6.67 -0.74 -15.34
CA LEU A 113 5.30 -0.85 -15.82
C LEU A 113 4.81 -2.28 -15.57
N VAL A 114 3.65 -2.42 -14.95
CA VAL A 114 3.07 -3.70 -14.53
C VAL A 114 1.67 -3.86 -15.09
N LEU A 115 1.44 -4.98 -15.77
CA LEU A 115 0.13 -5.43 -16.20
C LEU A 115 -0.08 -6.81 -15.59
N ALA A 116 -1.20 -7.04 -14.92
CA ALA A 116 -1.43 -8.33 -14.28
C ALA A 116 -2.89 -8.75 -14.30
N CYS A 117 -3.13 -10.06 -14.29
CA CYS A 117 -4.39 -10.61 -13.84
C CYS A 117 -4.21 -11.09 -12.40
N HIS A 118 -4.58 -10.22 -11.44
CA HIS A 118 -4.45 -10.50 -10.01
C HIS A 118 -5.84 -10.54 -9.37
N ASN A 119 -6.14 -11.60 -8.61
CA ASN A 119 -7.47 -11.85 -8.05
C ASN A 119 -8.60 -11.75 -9.10
N ALA A 120 -8.37 -12.32 -10.28
CA ALA A 120 -9.30 -12.28 -11.43
C ALA A 120 -9.65 -10.86 -11.93
N ILE A 121 -8.81 -9.86 -11.64
CA ILE A 121 -8.99 -8.48 -12.10
C ILE A 121 -7.75 -8.05 -12.87
N THR A 122 -7.95 -7.36 -14.00
CA THR A 122 -6.84 -6.77 -14.77
C THR A 122 -6.33 -5.53 -14.06
N HIS A 123 -5.06 -5.51 -13.71
CA HIS A 123 -4.35 -4.36 -13.13
C HIS A 123 -3.47 -3.71 -14.19
N PHE A 124 -3.43 -2.37 -14.18
CA PHE A 124 -2.48 -1.58 -14.95
C PHE A 124 -1.84 -0.54 -14.04
N GLU A 125 -0.57 -0.73 -13.73
CA GLU A 125 0.13 -0.04 -12.67
C GLU A 125 1.55 0.36 -13.09
N LEU A 126 2.07 1.42 -12.49
CA LEU A 126 3.49 1.74 -12.47
C LEU A 126 4.00 1.55 -11.04
N HIS A 127 4.97 0.67 -10.89
CA HIS A 127 5.62 0.40 -9.61
C HIS A 127 6.88 1.25 -9.51
N LEU A 128 7.00 1.96 -8.40
CA LEU A 128 8.11 2.85 -8.12
C LEU A 128 9.03 2.21 -7.08
N PRO A 129 10.37 2.26 -7.28
CA PRO A 129 11.33 1.78 -6.30
C PRO A 129 11.43 2.70 -5.09
N GLU A 130 11.14 3.99 -5.29
CA GLU A 130 11.06 5.02 -4.25
C GLU A 130 9.67 5.65 -4.27
N ALA A 131 9.19 6.10 -3.10
CA ALA A 131 7.84 6.63 -2.95
C ALA A 131 7.61 7.92 -3.75
N GLY A 132 6.72 7.88 -4.74
CA GLY A 132 6.30 9.02 -5.57
C GLY A 132 5.15 9.82 -4.97
N GLY A 133 5.30 10.34 -3.74
CA GLY A 133 4.27 11.18 -3.11
C GLY A 133 2.93 10.48 -2.83
N ARG A 134 1.84 11.25 -2.76
CA ARG A 134 0.47 10.78 -2.46
C ARG A 134 -0.54 11.48 -3.36
N GLY A 135 -1.73 10.91 -3.51
CA GLY A 135 -2.83 11.53 -4.24
C GLY A 135 -2.91 11.13 -5.72
N ARG A 136 -3.48 12.01 -6.54
CA ARG A 136 -3.70 11.76 -7.96
C ARG A 136 -2.63 12.45 -8.80
N VAL A 137 -2.28 11.85 -9.93
CA VAL A 137 -1.30 12.39 -10.88
C VAL A 137 -1.93 12.40 -12.27
N GLU A 138 -1.89 13.56 -12.93
CA GLU A 138 -2.28 13.68 -14.33
C GLU A 138 -1.15 13.16 -15.23
N LEU A 139 -1.49 12.19 -16.07
CA LEU A 139 -0.58 11.57 -17.01
C LEU A 139 -1.13 11.60 -18.42
N THR A 140 -0.24 11.82 -19.38
CA THR A 140 -0.50 11.49 -20.79
C THR A 140 0.31 10.28 -21.17
N LEU A 141 -0.38 9.22 -21.59
CA LEU A 141 0.21 8.02 -22.15
C LEU A 141 0.36 8.22 -23.66
N ALA A 142 1.60 8.30 -24.12
CA ALA A 142 1.95 8.51 -25.52
C ALA A 142 2.53 7.24 -26.14
N ARG A 143 1.91 6.75 -27.21
CA ARG A 143 2.39 5.60 -28.00
C ARG A 143 2.07 5.80 -29.48
N GLY A 144 3.08 5.99 -30.32
CA GLY A 144 2.87 6.35 -31.74
C GLY A 144 2.11 7.67 -31.86
N GLU A 145 0.96 7.66 -32.54
CA GLU A 145 0.01 8.79 -32.60
C GLU A 145 -0.99 8.82 -31.43
N THR A 146 -1.16 7.70 -30.72
CA THR A 146 -2.11 7.60 -29.61
C THR A 146 -1.64 8.45 -28.43
N ARG A 147 -2.51 9.33 -27.93
CA ARG A 147 -2.31 10.12 -26.71
C ARG A 147 -3.53 9.94 -25.81
N LEU A 148 -3.35 9.34 -24.63
CA LEU A 148 -4.41 9.12 -23.66
C LEU A 148 -4.13 9.96 -22.40
N ARG A 149 -4.94 10.99 -22.15
CA ARG A 149 -4.88 11.75 -20.90
C ARG A 149 -5.69 11.03 -19.82
N GLN A 150 -5.07 10.78 -18.68
CA GLN A 150 -5.67 10.03 -17.58
C GLN A 150 -5.16 10.52 -16.22
N THR A 151 -6.05 10.49 -15.23
CA THR A 151 -5.71 10.68 -13.83
C THR A 151 -5.38 9.34 -13.20
N TRP A 152 -4.12 9.12 -12.82
CA TRP A 152 -3.69 7.91 -12.10
C TRP A 152 -3.65 8.17 -10.59
N GLN A 153 -3.83 7.14 -9.77
CA GLN A 153 -3.91 7.27 -8.31
C GLN A 153 -2.69 6.63 -7.65
N MET A 154 -1.99 7.40 -6.83
CA MET A 154 -0.90 6.93 -5.99
C MET A 154 -1.43 6.12 -4.82
N ARG A 155 -0.81 4.98 -4.56
CA ARG A 155 -1.19 3.96 -3.57
C ARG A 155 0.06 3.35 -2.94
N ALA A 156 -0.15 2.49 -1.93
CA ALA A 156 0.91 1.73 -1.27
C ALA A 156 2.06 2.64 -0.79
N ASP A 157 1.70 3.68 -0.04
CA ASP A 157 2.62 4.68 0.49
C ASP A 157 3.55 5.32 -0.55
N GLY A 158 3.07 5.45 -1.78
CA GLY A 158 3.83 6.08 -2.87
C GLY A 158 4.52 5.11 -3.82
N HIS A 159 4.43 3.80 -3.60
CA HIS A 159 5.15 2.80 -4.41
C HIS A 159 4.37 2.28 -5.61
N VAL A 160 3.06 2.55 -5.67
CA VAL A 160 2.20 2.08 -6.77
C VAL A 160 1.37 3.23 -7.31
N LEU A 161 1.60 3.59 -8.56
CA LEU A 161 0.72 4.49 -9.31
C LEU A 161 -0.22 3.67 -10.18
N SER A 162 -1.51 3.64 -9.82
CA SER A 162 -2.52 2.82 -10.49
C SER A 162 -3.24 3.60 -11.59
N GLY A 163 -3.16 3.10 -12.82
CA GLY A 163 -3.93 3.57 -13.98
C GLY A 163 -5.33 2.96 -14.10
N GLY A 164 -5.74 2.17 -13.11
CA GLY A 164 -7.04 1.53 -13.05
C GLY A 164 -6.97 0.02 -12.81
N ARG A 165 -8.15 -0.58 -12.64
CA ARG A 165 -8.34 -2.03 -12.48
C ARG A 165 -9.65 -2.48 -13.11
N GLY A 166 -9.70 -3.67 -13.69
CA GLY A 166 -10.85 -4.19 -14.43
C GLY A 166 -11.12 -3.39 -15.70
N LEU A 167 -12.39 -3.08 -15.98
CA LEU A 167 -12.82 -2.42 -17.22
C LEU A 167 -12.04 -1.12 -17.56
N PRO A 168 -11.78 -0.20 -16.62
CA PRO A 168 -10.92 0.97 -16.89
C PRO A 168 -9.51 0.62 -17.40
N ALA A 169 -8.85 -0.36 -16.78
CA ALA A 169 -7.53 -0.81 -17.21
C ALA A 169 -7.61 -1.45 -18.60
N ILE A 170 -8.61 -2.30 -18.82
CA ILE A 170 -8.87 -2.98 -20.10
C ILE A 170 -9.09 -1.98 -21.23
N ALA A 171 -9.91 -0.95 -21.01
CA ALA A 171 -10.19 0.09 -22.01
C ALA A 171 -8.92 0.86 -22.41
N THR A 172 -8.03 1.11 -21.44
CA THR A 172 -6.74 1.75 -21.69
C THR A 172 -5.81 0.83 -22.49
N LEU A 173 -5.66 -0.42 -22.05
CA LEU A 173 -4.79 -1.41 -22.70
C LEU A 173 -5.21 -1.69 -24.15
N ARG A 174 -6.52 -1.75 -24.42
CA ARG A 174 -7.06 -1.92 -25.79
C ARG A 174 -6.62 -0.80 -26.74
N GLN A 175 -6.56 0.44 -26.26
CA GLN A 175 -6.10 1.59 -27.03
C GLN A 175 -4.57 1.61 -27.20
N LEU A 176 -3.84 0.97 -26.28
CA LEU A 176 -2.39 0.83 -26.35
C LEU A 176 -1.93 -0.39 -27.14
N LEU A 177 -2.80 -1.27 -27.66
CA LEU A 177 -2.38 -2.50 -28.36
C LEU A 177 -1.40 -2.35 -29.54
N PRO A 178 -1.44 -1.29 -30.36
CA PRO A 178 -0.45 -1.12 -31.44
C PRO A 178 0.97 -1.19 -30.88
N GLY A 179 1.93 -1.81 -31.58
CA GLY A 179 3.28 -2.10 -31.07
C GLY A 179 4.14 -0.88 -30.67
N GLY A 180 5.36 -1.13 -30.18
CA GLY A 180 6.37 -0.08 -29.93
C GLY A 180 6.55 0.37 -28.48
N THR A 181 6.96 1.63 -28.28
CA THR A 181 7.36 2.20 -26.98
C THR A 181 6.25 3.07 -26.39
N LEU A 182 5.89 2.82 -25.14
CA LEU A 182 5.01 3.69 -24.35
C LEU A 182 5.85 4.76 -23.65
N THR A 183 5.44 6.02 -23.72
CA THR A 183 6.04 7.14 -22.98
C THR A 183 5.00 7.74 -22.04
N LEU A 184 5.36 7.95 -20.78
CA LEU A 184 4.55 8.70 -19.82
C LEU A 184 4.97 10.17 -19.86
N ARG A 185 3.98 11.05 -19.79
CA ARG A 185 4.19 12.50 -19.70
C ARG A 185 3.40 13.09 -18.54
N SER A 186 4.01 14.01 -17.81
CA SER A 186 3.37 14.72 -16.70
C SER A 186 3.97 16.10 -16.53
N ASP A 187 3.11 17.10 -16.36
CA ASP A 187 3.55 18.46 -16.04
C ASP A 187 3.80 18.62 -14.52
N ASP A 188 3.04 17.88 -13.70
CA ASP A 188 3.04 18.01 -12.24
C ASP A 188 3.91 16.96 -11.51
N ALA A 189 4.42 15.95 -12.22
CA ALA A 189 5.25 14.88 -11.67
C ALA A 189 6.55 14.67 -12.48
N PRO A 190 7.60 15.48 -12.23
CA PRO A 190 8.86 15.43 -12.99
C PRO A 190 9.56 14.06 -12.96
N ALA A 191 9.44 13.31 -11.86
CA ALA A 191 10.01 11.97 -11.74
C ALA A 191 9.35 10.93 -12.66
N LEU A 192 8.15 11.24 -13.17
CA LEU A 192 7.38 10.36 -14.06
C LEU A 192 7.41 10.84 -15.51
N ASP A 193 7.69 12.13 -15.75
CA ASP A 193 7.76 12.67 -17.09
C ASP A 193 8.91 12.05 -17.88
N GLY A 194 8.62 11.63 -19.10
CA GLY A 194 9.61 11.05 -20.00
C GLY A 194 9.98 9.59 -19.69
N LEU A 195 9.35 8.94 -18.70
CA LEU A 195 9.52 7.50 -18.51
C LEU A 195 9.07 6.75 -19.76
N ARG A 196 9.91 5.85 -20.26
CA ARG A 196 9.67 5.07 -21.49
C ARG A 196 9.73 3.58 -21.22
N PHE A 197 8.88 2.81 -21.88
CA PHE A 197 8.75 1.36 -21.72
C PHE A 197 8.66 0.67 -23.09
N GLN A 198 9.50 -0.34 -23.32
CA GLN A 198 9.50 -1.10 -24.57
C GLN A 198 8.48 -2.24 -24.47
N LEU A 199 7.34 -2.09 -25.17
CA LEU A 199 6.22 -3.02 -25.05
C LEU A 199 6.13 -4.05 -26.19
N GLY A 200 6.99 -3.95 -27.22
CA GLY A 200 7.01 -4.89 -28.34
C GLY A 200 5.63 -5.07 -28.98
N ASP A 201 5.26 -6.32 -29.28
CA ASP A 201 3.89 -6.71 -29.65
C ASP A 201 3.05 -6.95 -28.39
N LEU A 202 2.41 -5.87 -27.91
CA LEU A 202 1.57 -5.92 -26.72
C LEU A 202 0.33 -6.82 -26.94
N ARG A 203 -0.15 -6.94 -28.18
CA ARG A 203 -1.33 -7.76 -28.50
C ARG A 203 -1.04 -9.23 -28.27
N GLU A 204 0.12 -9.69 -28.71
CA GLU A 204 0.57 -11.07 -28.47
C GLU A 204 0.81 -11.31 -26.97
N ALA A 205 1.58 -10.42 -26.34
CA ALA A 205 1.96 -10.57 -24.93
C ALA A 205 0.75 -10.61 -23.98
N LEU A 206 -0.34 -9.91 -24.30
CA LEU A 206 -1.54 -9.88 -23.47
C LEU A 206 -2.42 -11.14 -23.56
N LYS A 207 -2.18 -12.08 -24.48
CA LYS A 207 -3.04 -13.27 -24.65
C LYS A 207 -3.23 -14.07 -23.35
N PRO A 208 -2.18 -14.45 -22.59
CA PRO A 208 -2.37 -15.16 -21.32
C PRO A 208 -3.18 -14.34 -20.30
N LEU A 209 -2.94 -13.03 -20.22
CA LEU A 209 -3.64 -12.16 -19.29
C LEU A 209 -5.13 -12.09 -19.62
N ARG A 210 -5.47 -11.94 -20.90
CA ARG A 210 -6.85 -11.90 -21.40
C ARG A 210 -7.58 -13.21 -21.18
N ASN A 211 -6.90 -14.34 -21.37
CA ASN A 211 -7.47 -15.66 -21.09
C ASN A 211 -7.77 -15.82 -19.59
N GLN A 212 -6.83 -15.42 -18.73
CA GLN A 212 -6.98 -15.55 -17.27
C GLN A 212 -8.07 -14.61 -16.71
N CYS A 213 -8.14 -13.38 -17.21
CA CYS A 213 -9.07 -12.34 -16.74
C CYS A 213 -10.36 -12.22 -17.58
N GLN A 214 -10.52 -13.04 -18.62
CA GLN A 214 -11.73 -13.19 -19.43
C GLN A 214 -12.20 -11.92 -20.18
N TRP A 215 -11.37 -11.34 -21.09
CA TRP A 215 -11.75 -10.15 -21.89
C TRP A 215 -11.05 -9.93 -23.25
#